data_AF-A0A3M1R3B6-F1
#
_entry.id   AF-A0A3M1R3B6-F1
#
_cell.length_a   1.000
_cell.length_b   1.000
_cell.length_c   1.000
_cell.angle_alpha   90.00
_cell.angle_beta   90.00
_cell.angle_gamma   90.00
#
_symmetry.space_group_name_H-M   'P 1'
#
loop_
_entity.id
_entity.type
_entity.pdbx_description
1 polymer ?
#
loop_
_entity_poly.entity_id
_entity_poly.type
_entity_poly.pdbx_seq_one_letter_code
_entity_poly.pdbx_strand_id
1 'polypeptide(L)'
;MEKGTVVEFFSEKRITCGVCLEEKGKKLHLLTEGNREVSLSPSRLNPVSPSRLSPSASRDQLVAELKRIAATREALKEAVQPEELWELLQQEEESYDCRTLAGFCFEGEITPDHESAVFRALHADRIYFKRKGDRFVPNPPAVVEQMLLALQRDQEREQELTAGAAWIREVWAGERQDIPPDLEPLVALLQEVAIYGEESSRYSKAKALLSRAGLPPTAATAFQLLIKLGLWDEDENLLLHRYRLQEAFPAPVLEAAAEASRRLSEEGEIPRRDLRSLSLLTIDSATTRDIDDALSIEKAGEDFVVGVHIADVSHFVLPDDPVDQEARERATSLYLPDQKIPMLPPLLSEEVCSLTAGQERLAMSLLVRITPEGEVATYEIVPSRICVQRQLTYQEVDARLEEDPELALLLELSQLLRQKRVESGALLLPIPQLEISVDEEKNIFLEKIERETPSQIIVSELMILANWLAAHFCHLHHAPAIYRGQNAPSGDFTVSETYDPVLHYRQR
;
A
#
# COMPACT_ATOMS: atom_id res chain seq x y z
N MET A 1 34.60 -33.14 -48.00
CA MET A 1 34.31 -34.26 -47.07
C MET A 1 33.88 -35.47 -47.88
N GLU A 2 34.42 -36.66 -47.60
CA GLU A 2 34.16 -37.86 -48.41
C GLU A 2 32.77 -38.45 -48.17
N LYS A 3 32.20 -39.08 -49.21
CA LYS A 3 30.94 -39.82 -49.12
C LYS A 3 31.06 -40.96 -48.10
N GLY A 4 30.03 -41.12 -47.28
CA GLY A 4 29.98 -42.09 -46.18
C GLY A 4 30.49 -41.54 -44.84
N THR A 5 31.00 -40.31 -44.79
CA THR A 5 31.43 -39.67 -43.53
C THR A 5 30.23 -39.35 -42.65
N VAL A 6 30.23 -39.83 -41.41
CA VAL A 6 29.25 -39.50 -40.37
C VAL A 6 29.66 -38.18 -39.71
N VAL A 7 28.70 -37.29 -39.56
CA VAL A 7 28.85 -35.95 -38.99
C VAL A 7 27.71 -35.66 -38.02
N GLU A 8 27.91 -34.65 -37.18
CA GLU A 8 26.89 -34.14 -36.27
C GLU A 8 26.68 -32.66 -36.48
N PHE A 9 25.45 -32.20 -36.26
CA PHE A 9 25.10 -30.79 -36.32
C PHE A 9 23.87 -30.52 -35.45
N PHE A 10 23.61 -29.26 -35.16
CA PHE A 10 22.40 -28.86 -34.44
C PHE A 10 21.19 -28.76 -35.38
N SER A 11 20.13 -29.49 -35.05
CA SER A 11 18.81 -29.40 -35.67
C SER A 11 17.77 -29.24 -34.57
N GLU A 12 16.93 -28.21 -34.64
CA GLU A 12 15.85 -27.95 -33.65
C GLU A 12 16.34 -27.98 -32.18
N LYS A 13 17.53 -27.38 -31.94
CA LYS A 13 18.23 -27.35 -30.63
C LYS A 13 18.75 -28.71 -30.11
N ARG A 14 18.67 -29.78 -30.91
CA ARG A 14 19.25 -31.10 -30.58
C ARG A 14 20.44 -31.41 -31.49
N ILE A 15 21.36 -32.24 -31.02
CA ILE A 15 22.48 -32.73 -31.82
C ILE A 15 21.98 -33.94 -32.62
N THR A 16 22.06 -33.86 -33.95
CA THR A 16 21.57 -34.88 -34.87
C THR A 16 22.73 -35.48 -35.66
N CYS A 17 22.73 -36.82 -35.82
CA CYS A 17 23.69 -37.50 -36.67
C CYS A 17 23.23 -37.51 -38.13
N GLY A 18 24.17 -37.33 -39.05
CA GLY A 18 23.94 -37.50 -40.48
C GLY A 18 25.15 -38.11 -41.19
N VAL A 19 24.92 -38.72 -42.34
CA VAL A 19 25.97 -39.27 -43.22
C VAL A 19 26.06 -38.45 -44.50
N CYS A 20 27.28 -38.11 -44.91
CA CYS A 20 27.55 -37.37 -46.14
C CYS A 20 27.27 -38.24 -47.37
N LEU A 21 26.26 -37.85 -48.16
CA LEU A 21 25.91 -38.49 -49.42
C LEU A 21 26.76 -37.96 -50.59
N GLU A 22 26.93 -36.65 -50.64
CA GLU A 22 27.71 -35.94 -51.64
C GLU A 22 28.13 -34.55 -51.14
N GLU A 23 29.23 -34.04 -51.68
CA GLU A 23 29.67 -32.66 -51.50
C GLU A 23 29.50 -31.93 -52.83
N LYS A 24 28.64 -30.89 -52.84
CA LYS A 24 28.40 -30.05 -54.02
C LYS A 24 28.78 -28.61 -53.70
N GLY A 25 29.88 -28.15 -54.30
CA GLY A 25 30.42 -26.82 -54.06
C GLY A 25 30.85 -26.63 -52.59
N LYS A 26 30.29 -25.64 -51.90
CA LYS A 26 30.57 -25.35 -50.48
C LYS A 26 29.54 -25.96 -49.51
N LYS A 27 28.70 -26.90 -49.97
CA LYS A 27 27.64 -27.53 -49.16
C LYS A 27 27.78 -29.05 -49.16
N LEU A 28 27.50 -29.64 -48.00
CA LEU A 28 27.38 -31.07 -47.77
C LEU A 28 25.92 -31.48 -47.83
N HIS A 29 25.60 -32.45 -48.66
CA HIS A 29 24.29 -33.11 -48.70
C HIS A 29 24.34 -34.33 -47.78
N LEU A 30 23.53 -34.29 -46.72
CA LEU A 30 23.56 -35.27 -45.63
C LEU A 30 22.23 -36.01 -45.56
N LEU A 31 22.27 -37.31 -45.31
CA LEU A 31 21.12 -38.10 -44.85
C LEU A 31 21.14 -38.20 -43.34
N THR A 32 20.05 -37.83 -42.68
CA THR A 32 19.93 -37.80 -41.21
C THR A 32 19.39 -39.12 -40.64
N GLU A 33 19.62 -39.35 -39.35
CA GLU A 33 19.01 -40.45 -38.57
C GLU A 33 17.46 -40.44 -38.60
N GLY A 34 16.84 -39.29 -38.87
CA GLY A 34 15.41 -39.12 -39.08
C GLY A 34 14.91 -39.42 -40.50
N ASN A 35 15.75 -40.01 -41.36
CA ASN A 35 15.47 -40.29 -42.78
C ASN A 35 15.17 -39.04 -43.63
N ARG A 36 15.69 -37.87 -43.23
CA ARG A 36 15.58 -36.62 -43.98
C ARG A 36 16.91 -36.25 -44.63
N GLU A 37 16.86 -35.65 -45.81
CA GLU A 37 18.05 -35.06 -46.44
C GLU A 37 18.17 -33.58 -46.12
N VAL A 38 19.37 -33.13 -45.77
CA VAL A 38 19.67 -31.74 -45.43
C VAL A 38 20.92 -31.26 -46.15
N SER A 39 20.99 -29.96 -46.45
CA SER A 39 22.16 -29.34 -47.09
C SER A 39 22.77 -28.28 -46.18
N LEU A 40 23.99 -28.53 -45.69
CA LEU A 40 24.64 -27.67 -44.70
C LEU A 40 26.06 -27.27 -45.11
N SER A 41 26.49 -26.08 -44.68
CA SER A 41 27.91 -25.70 -44.75
C SER A 41 28.73 -26.57 -43.78
N PRO A 42 29.95 -27.00 -44.15
CA PRO A 42 30.87 -27.68 -43.22
C PRO A 42 31.10 -26.93 -41.89
N SER A 43 31.02 -25.59 -41.91
CA SER A 43 31.14 -24.76 -40.69
C SER A 43 30.02 -24.91 -39.67
N ARG A 44 28.92 -25.60 -40.03
CA ARG A 44 27.79 -25.89 -39.13
C ARG A 44 27.88 -27.27 -38.47
N LEU A 45 28.93 -28.02 -38.78
CA LEU A 45 29.16 -29.33 -38.17
C LEU A 45 29.82 -29.18 -36.79
N ASN A 46 29.52 -30.13 -35.91
CA ASN A 46 30.17 -30.25 -34.62
C ASN A 46 31.58 -30.84 -34.79
N PRO A 47 32.55 -30.42 -33.96
CA PRO A 47 33.96 -30.81 -34.04
C PRO A 47 34.21 -32.21 -33.45
N VAL A 48 33.61 -33.23 -34.03
CA VAL A 48 33.80 -34.64 -33.65
C VAL A 48 34.51 -35.37 -34.78
N SER A 49 35.45 -36.25 -34.44
CA SER A 49 36.13 -37.06 -35.46
C SER A 49 35.14 -37.79 -36.38
N PRO A 50 35.41 -37.84 -37.70
CA PRO A 50 34.54 -38.51 -38.64
C PRO A 50 34.62 -40.03 -38.48
N SER A 51 33.47 -40.70 -38.31
CA SER A 51 33.36 -42.14 -38.58
C SER A 51 32.86 -42.38 -40.01
N ARG A 52 33.04 -43.58 -40.55
CA ARG A 52 32.66 -43.90 -41.93
C ARG A 52 31.68 -45.05 -41.98
N LEU A 53 30.61 -44.84 -42.73
CA LEU A 53 29.69 -45.89 -43.16
C LEU A 53 30.04 -46.34 -44.58
N SER A 54 29.71 -47.59 -44.89
CA SER A 54 29.95 -48.14 -46.23
C SER A 54 29.23 -47.31 -47.30
N PRO A 55 29.95 -46.77 -48.30
CA PRO A 55 29.33 -46.00 -49.38
C PRO A 55 28.38 -46.81 -50.27
N SER A 56 28.40 -48.14 -50.17
CA SER A 56 27.56 -49.10 -50.89
C SER A 56 26.30 -49.55 -50.13
N ALA A 57 26.11 -49.08 -48.89
CA ALA A 57 24.93 -49.42 -48.09
C ALA A 57 23.65 -48.77 -48.65
N SER A 58 22.51 -49.45 -48.50
CA SER A 58 21.21 -48.90 -48.89
C SER A 58 20.82 -47.73 -47.99
N ARG A 59 19.91 -46.86 -48.44
CA ARG A 59 19.38 -45.75 -47.64
C ARG A 59 18.87 -46.21 -46.27
N ASP A 60 18.11 -47.31 -46.24
CA ASP A 60 17.54 -47.85 -45.00
C ASP A 60 18.62 -48.39 -44.06
N GLN A 61 19.67 -49.03 -44.61
CA GLN A 61 20.83 -49.48 -43.83
C GLN A 61 21.59 -48.29 -43.23
N LEU A 62 21.82 -47.21 -44.01
CA LEU A 62 22.46 -46.00 -43.53
C LEU A 62 21.67 -45.33 -42.41
N VAL A 63 20.34 -45.26 -42.52
CA VAL A 63 19.47 -44.68 -41.48
C VAL A 63 19.47 -45.55 -40.22
N ALA A 64 19.37 -46.88 -40.34
CA ALA A 64 19.41 -47.78 -39.20
C ALA A 64 20.73 -47.66 -38.43
N GLU A 65 21.84 -47.55 -39.16
CA GLU A 65 23.16 -47.42 -38.59
C GLU A 65 23.40 -46.05 -37.94
N LEU A 66 22.90 -44.97 -38.55
CA LEU A 66 22.91 -43.64 -37.93
C LEU A 66 22.12 -43.60 -36.62
N LYS A 67 20.95 -44.27 -36.55
CA LYS A 67 20.19 -44.39 -35.30
C LYS A 67 20.96 -45.18 -34.24
N ARG A 68 21.66 -46.24 -34.63
CA ARG A 68 22.52 -47.02 -33.74
C ARG A 68 23.66 -46.17 -33.18
N ILE A 69 24.32 -45.40 -34.03
CA ILE A 69 25.40 -44.47 -33.66
C ILE A 69 24.87 -43.40 -32.69
N ALA A 70 23.75 -42.76 -33.02
CA ALA A 70 23.14 -41.74 -32.17
C ALA A 70 22.76 -42.27 -30.78
N ALA A 71 22.14 -43.45 -30.72
CA ALA A 71 21.80 -44.11 -29.47
C ALA A 71 23.04 -44.49 -28.64
N THR A 72 24.10 -44.97 -29.31
CA THR A 72 25.38 -45.29 -28.66
C THR A 72 26.01 -44.05 -28.04
N ARG A 73 26.05 -42.94 -28.79
CA ARG A 73 26.61 -41.66 -28.32
C ARG A 73 25.83 -41.09 -27.14
N GLU A 74 24.50 -41.21 -27.15
CA GLU A 74 23.69 -40.77 -26.02
C GLU A 74 23.89 -41.66 -24.79
N ALA A 75 24.02 -42.99 -24.97
CA ALA A 75 24.33 -43.89 -23.87
C ALA A 75 25.73 -43.63 -23.27
N LEU A 76 26.73 -43.36 -24.12
CA LEU A 76 28.08 -43.00 -23.68
C LEU A 76 28.14 -41.64 -23.00
N LYS A 77 27.29 -40.68 -23.40
CA LYS A 77 27.21 -39.35 -22.79
C LYS A 77 26.83 -39.43 -21.31
N GLU A 78 25.95 -40.36 -20.92
CA GLU A 78 25.57 -40.56 -19.51
C GLU A 78 26.74 -41.03 -18.62
N ALA A 79 27.81 -41.58 -19.21
CA ALA A 79 29.02 -41.96 -18.50
C ALA A 79 30.04 -40.80 -18.37
N VAL A 80 29.82 -39.67 -19.04
CA VAL A 80 30.69 -38.50 -18.93
C VAL A 80 30.22 -37.65 -17.76
N GLN A 81 31.08 -37.49 -16.74
CA GLN A 81 30.86 -36.63 -15.58
C GLN A 81 31.63 -35.30 -15.75
N PRO A 82 30.98 -34.19 -16.14
CA PRO A 82 31.67 -32.92 -16.39
C PRO A 82 32.38 -32.35 -15.15
N GLU A 83 31.83 -32.58 -13.95
CA GLU A 83 32.42 -32.13 -12.68
C GLU A 83 33.74 -32.84 -12.39
N GLU A 84 33.75 -34.18 -12.41
CA GLU A 84 34.96 -34.97 -12.18
C GLU A 84 36.06 -34.65 -13.21
N LEU A 85 35.66 -34.52 -14.48
CA LEU A 85 36.59 -34.13 -15.55
C LEU A 85 37.16 -32.73 -15.34
N TRP A 86 36.38 -31.82 -14.76
CA TRP A 86 36.81 -30.48 -14.43
C TRP A 86 37.73 -30.45 -13.21
N GLU A 87 37.45 -31.21 -12.17
CA GLU A 87 38.32 -31.31 -10.98
C GLU A 87 39.75 -31.74 -11.34
N LEU A 88 39.88 -32.63 -12.34
CA LEU A 88 41.16 -33.09 -12.87
C LEU A 88 41.92 -32.02 -13.66
N LEU A 89 41.21 -31.11 -14.35
CA LEU A 89 41.77 -30.22 -15.37
C LEU A 89 41.74 -28.73 -14.99
N GLN A 90 41.07 -28.35 -13.90
CA GLN A 90 40.84 -26.96 -13.49
C GLN A 90 42.11 -26.13 -13.22
N GLN A 91 43.25 -26.78 -12.98
CA GLN A 91 44.54 -26.11 -12.73
C GLN A 91 45.34 -25.84 -14.01
N GLU A 92 44.89 -26.40 -15.14
CA GLU A 92 45.55 -26.27 -16.43
C GLU A 92 44.89 -25.14 -17.23
N GLU A 93 45.65 -24.12 -17.66
CA GLU A 93 45.16 -23.05 -18.54
C GLU A 93 45.09 -23.50 -20.01
N GLU A 94 44.87 -24.80 -20.25
CA GLU A 94 44.85 -25.40 -21.57
C GLU A 94 43.43 -25.53 -22.13
N SER A 95 43.34 -25.53 -23.45
CA SER A 95 42.11 -25.90 -24.16
C SER A 95 42.24 -27.33 -24.65
N TYR A 96 41.21 -28.13 -24.45
CA TYR A 96 41.21 -29.56 -24.79
C TYR A 96 40.25 -29.83 -25.95
N ASP A 97 40.66 -30.70 -26.87
CA ASP A 97 39.74 -31.29 -27.84
C ASP A 97 38.98 -32.47 -27.21
N CYS A 98 37.85 -32.84 -27.84
CA CYS A 98 36.99 -33.90 -27.33
C CYS A 98 37.69 -35.26 -27.27
N ARG A 99 38.74 -35.48 -28.09
CA ARG A 99 39.52 -36.73 -28.08
C ARG A 99 40.36 -36.85 -26.83
N THR A 100 41.05 -35.78 -26.47
CA THR A 100 41.84 -35.71 -25.24
C THR A 100 40.93 -35.88 -24.03
N LEU A 101 39.80 -35.18 -24.00
CA LEU A 101 38.83 -35.27 -22.92
C LEU A 101 38.20 -36.68 -22.82
N ALA A 102 37.88 -37.32 -23.94
CA ALA A 102 37.39 -38.70 -23.95
C ALA A 102 38.41 -39.70 -23.38
N GLY A 103 39.71 -39.42 -23.51
CA GLY A 103 40.78 -40.21 -22.89
C GLY A 103 40.75 -40.22 -21.36
N PHE A 104 40.16 -39.21 -20.73
CA PHE A 104 39.95 -39.16 -19.27
C PHE A 104 38.64 -39.84 -18.85
N CYS A 105 37.64 -39.90 -19.73
CA CYS A 105 36.31 -40.42 -19.40
C CYS A 105 36.13 -41.93 -19.69
N PHE A 106 36.91 -42.50 -20.61
CA PHE A 106 36.69 -43.86 -21.11
C PHE A 106 37.97 -44.71 -21.12
N GLU A 107 37.85 -45.98 -20.74
CA GLU A 107 38.94 -46.94 -20.80
C GLU A 107 39.09 -47.54 -22.22
N GLY A 108 40.33 -47.74 -22.68
CA GLY A 108 40.62 -48.38 -23.96
C GLY A 108 40.82 -47.42 -25.13
N GLU A 109 40.60 -47.90 -26.36
CA GLU A 109 40.82 -47.10 -27.58
C GLU A 109 39.70 -46.07 -27.78
N ILE A 110 40.06 -44.79 -27.79
CA ILE A 110 39.11 -43.69 -27.98
C ILE A 110 38.60 -43.64 -29.42
N THR A 111 37.29 -43.84 -29.53
CA THR A 111 36.54 -43.83 -30.79
C THR A 111 35.83 -42.49 -31.02
N PRO A 112 35.42 -42.18 -32.28
CA PRO A 112 34.59 -41.02 -32.58
C PRO A 112 33.28 -40.90 -31.78
N ASP A 113 32.73 -42.02 -31.30
CA ASP A 113 31.50 -42.02 -30.51
C ASP A 113 31.74 -41.54 -29.08
N HIS A 114 32.92 -41.85 -28.50
CA HIS A 114 33.36 -41.30 -27.22
C HIS A 114 33.61 -39.78 -27.32
N GLU A 115 34.24 -39.32 -28.40
CA GLU A 115 34.42 -37.87 -28.64
C GLU A 115 33.09 -37.12 -28.70
N SER A 116 32.10 -37.69 -29.41
CA SER A 116 30.75 -37.13 -29.47
C SER A 116 30.07 -37.11 -28.10
N ALA A 117 30.20 -38.19 -27.33
CA ALA A 117 29.62 -38.29 -26.00
C ALA A 117 30.11 -37.15 -25.08
N VAL A 118 31.42 -36.90 -25.06
CA VAL A 118 32.01 -35.77 -24.31
C VAL A 118 31.48 -34.43 -24.83
N PHE A 119 31.50 -34.22 -26.15
CA PHE A 119 30.97 -32.99 -26.73
C PHE A 119 29.52 -32.73 -26.33
N ARG A 120 28.68 -33.77 -26.34
CA ARG A 120 27.25 -33.71 -25.96
C ARG A 120 27.09 -33.39 -24.47
N ALA A 121 27.88 -34.00 -23.59
CA ALA A 121 27.83 -33.78 -22.15
C ALA A 121 28.24 -32.35 -21.79
N LEU A 122 29.41 -31.89 -22.26
CA LEU A 122 29.93 -30.54 -21.97
C LEU A 122 29.14 -29.41 -22.66
N HIS A 123 28.40 -29.73 -23.71
CA HIS A 123 27.46 -28.78 -24.29
C HIS A 123 26.16 -28.68 -23.49
N ALA A 124 25.71 -29.79 -22.89
CA ALA A 124 24.51 -29.83 -22.06
C ALA A 124 24.74 -29.17 -20.69
N ASP A 125 25.91 -29.40 -20.09
CA ASP A 125 26.33 -28.78 -18.84
C ASP A 125 27.54 -27.85 -19.08
N ARG A 126 27.28 -26.55 -18.99
CA ARG A 126 28.25 -25.48 -19.25
C ARG A 126 28.84 -24.87 -17.99
N ILE A 127 28.49 -25.41 -16.81
CA ILE A 127 28.97 -24.93 -15.52
C ILE A 127 30.48 -25.13 -15.43
N TYR A 128 30.93 -26.31 -15.81
CA TYR A 128 32.32 -26.72 -15.64
C TYR A 128 33.23 -26.39 -16.82
N PHE A 129 32.69 -26.40 -18.05
CA PHE A 129 33.48 -26.13 -19.26
C PHE A 129 32.85 -25.05 -20.14
N LYS A 130 33.70 -24.17 -20.66
CA LYS A 130 33.35 -23.20 -21.70
C LYS A 130 33.87 -23.65 -23.06
N ARG A 131 32.98 -23.67 -24.04
CA ARG A 131 33.35 -23.92 -25.44
C ARG A 131 34.09 -22.72 -26.05
N LYS A 132 35.23 -22.97 -26.69
CA LYS A 132 36.03 -22.00 -27.46
C LYS A 132 36.36 -22.59 -28.85
N GLY A 133 35.48 -22.33 -29.81
CA GLY A 133 35.58 -22.92 -31.15
C GLY A 133 35.26 -24.42 -31.16
N ASP A 134 36.26 -25.22 -31.53
CA ASP A 134 36.22 -26.68 -31.56
C ASP A 134 36.73 -27.35 -30.27
N ARG A 135 37.22 -26.55 -29.31
CA ARG A 135 37.79 -27.01 -28.04
C ARG A 135 36.96 -26.57 -26.83
N PHE A 136 37.20 -27.21 -25.69
CA PHE A 136 36.64 -26.84 -24.39
C PHE A 136 37.75 -26.37 -23.45
N VAL A 137 37.42 -25.41 -22.60
CA VAL A 137 38.31 -24.85 -21.58
C VAL A 137 37.62 -25.02 -20.22
N PRO A 138 38.29 -25.59 -19.20
CA PRO A 138 37.77 -25.60 -17.84
C PRO A 138 37.45 -24.18 -17.38
N ASN A 139 36.28 -23.97 -16.77
CA ASN A 139 35.98 -22.68 -16.14
C ASN A 139 36.83 -22.51 -14.87
N PRO A 140 37.31 -21.30 -14.54
CA PRO A 140 38.04 -21.10 -13.28
C PRO A 140 37.18 -21.46 -12.05
N PRO A 141 37.77 -21.92 -10.94
CA PRO A 141 37.02 -22.31 -9.73
C PRO A 141 36.05 -21.25 -9.23
N ALA A 142 36.47 -19.98 -9.20
CA ALA A 142 35.62 -18.86 -8.80
C ALA A 142 34.40 -18.66 -9.71
N VAL A 143 34.52 -18.99 -11.00
CA VAL A 143 33.39 -18.91 -11.96
C VAL A 143 32.44 -20.08 -11.76
N VAL A 144 32.97 -21.29 -11.56
CA VAL A 144 32.16 -22.48 -11.26
C VAL A 144 31.37 -22.29 -9.97
N GLU A 145 32.02 -21.81 -8.90
CA GLU A 145 31.37 -21.48 -7.63
C GLU A 145 30.22 -20.47 -7.80
N GLN A 146 30.45 -19.38 -8.56
CA GLN A 146 29.41 -18.40 -8.85
C GLN A 146 28.22 -18.99 -9.65
N MET A 147 28.51 -19.85 -10.64
CA MET A 147 27.47 -20.50 -11.44
C MET A 147 26.65 -21.50 -10.63
N LEU A 148 27.29 -22.28 -9.75
CA LEU A 148 26.63 -23.21 -8.84
C LEU A 148 25.76 -22.47 -7.81
N LEU A 149 26.27 -21.39 -7.21
CA LEU A 149 25.50 -20.55 -6.30
C LEU A 149 24.30 -19.89 -6.99
N ALA A 150 24.46 -19.44 -8.24
CA ALA A 150 23.35 -18.91 -9.03
C ALA A 150 22.30 -19.98 -9.34
N LEU A 151 22.74 -21.18 -9.73
CA LEU A 151 21.84 -22.32 -9.98
C LEU A 151 21.07 -22.70 -8.72
N GLN A 152 21.74 -22.77 -7.57
CA GLN A 152 21.09 -23.06 -6.29
C GLN A 152 20.03 -22.00 -5.94
N ARG A 153 20.37 -20.72 -6.06
CA ARG A 153 19.41 -19.61 -5.82
C ARG A 153 18.23 -19.66 -6.78
N ASP A 154 18.45 -20.00 -8.04
CA ASP A 154 17.38 -20.15 -9.02
C ASP A 154 16.48 -21.34 -8.69
N GLN A 155 17.06 -22.46 -8.22
CA GLN A 155 16.30 -23.62 -7.75
C GLN A 155 15.49 -23.30 -6.48
N GLU A 156 16.08 -22.66 -5.49
CA GLU A 156 15.41 -22.22 -4.26
C GLU A 156 14.25 -21.27 -4.59
N ARG A 157 14.49 -20.28 -5.45
CA ARG A 157 13.45 -19.37 -5.93
C ARG A 157 12.32 -20.10 -6.66
N GLU A 158 12.65 -21.07 -7.49
CA GLU A 158 11.65 -21.85 -8.23
C GLU A 158 10.83 -22.75 -7.30
N GLN A 159 11.45 -23.31 -6.27
CA GLN A 159 10.78 -24.04 -5.20
C GLN A 159 9.84 -23.12 -4.40
N GLU A 160 10.31 -21.94 -3.97
CA GLU A 160 9.48 -20.93 -3.29
C GLU A 160 8.27 -20.54 -4.15
N LEU A 161 8.47 -20.24 -5.44
CA LEU A 161 7.39 -19.87 -6.35
C LEU A 161 6.38 -21.00 -6.52
N THR A 162 6.85 -22.24 -6.58
CA THR A 162 6.00 -23.42 -6.75
C THR A 162 5.19 -23.72 -5.49
N ALA A 163 5.83 -23.70 -4.33
CA ALA A 163 5.18 -23.90 -3.04
C ALA A 163 4.17 -22.78 -2.74
N GLY A 164 4.57 -21.52 -2.92
CA GLY A 164 3.68 -20.37 -2.74
C GLY A 164 2.49 -20.39 -3.70
N ALA A 165 2.70 -20.73 -4.98
CA ALA A 165 1.59 -20.86 -5.93
C ALA A 165 0.65 -22.03 -5.62
N ALA A 166 1.17 -23.14 -5.07
CA ALA A 166 0.34 -24.24 -4.61
C ALA A 166 -0.54 -23.83 -3.43
N TRP A 167 0.04 -23.18 -2.43
CA TRP A 167 -0.70 -22.64 -1.28
C TRP A 167 -1.75 -21.61 -1.71
N ILE A 168 -1.42 -20.68 -2.61
CA ILE A 168 -2.39 -19.71 -3.16
C ILE A 168 -3.60 -20.42 -3.79
N ARG A 169 -3.40 -21.55 -4.49
CA ARG A 169 -4.52 -22.31 -5.08
C ARG A 169 -5.42 -22.92 -4.01
N GLU A 170 -4.83 -23.49 -2.96
CA GLU A 170 -5.58 -24.06 -1.83
C GLU A 170 -6.42 -22.99 -1.12
N VAL A 171 -5.83 -21.81 -0.87
CA VAL A 171 -6.53 -20.65 -0.31
C VAL A 171 -7.65 -20.18 -1.23
N TRP A 172 -7.37 -20.05 -2.53
CA TRP A 172 -8.37 -19.61 -3.51
C TRP A 172 -9.58 -20.56 -3.57
N ALA A 173 -9.32 -21.87 -3.52
CA ALA A 173 -10.33 -22.93 -3.46
C ALA A 173 -11.11 -22.96 -2.14
N GLY A 174 -10.66 -22.25 -1.10
CA GLY A 174 -11.25 -22.28 0.24
C GLY A 174 -10.90 -23.55 1.02
N GLU A 175 -9.90 -24.30 0.58
CA GLU A 175 -9.43 -25.52 1.23
C GLU A 175 -8.48 -25.22 2.39
N ARG A 176 -7.96 -23.99 2.45
CA ARG A 176 -6.94 -23.58 3.40
C ARG A 176 -7.09 -22.13 3.86
N GLN A 177 -6.90 -21.91 5.16
CA GLN A 177 -6.92 -20.58 5.79
C GLN A 177 -5.75 -20.33 6.74
N ASP A 178 -4.99 -21.38 7.11
CA ASP A 178 -3.79 -21.22 7.92
C ASP A 178 -2.67 -20.54 7.12
N ILE A 179 -1.88 -19.72 7.82
CA ILE A 179 -0.69 -19.06 7.30
C ILE A 179 0.52 -19.72 7.98
N PRO A 180 1.21 -20.65 7.29
CA PRO A 180 2.49 -21.17 7.73
C PRO A 180 3.52 -20.03 7.94
N PRO A 181 4.40 -20.09 8.96
CA PRO A 181 5.39 -19.03 9.22
C PRO A 181 6.31 -18.72 8.04
N ASP A 182 6.65 -19.72 7.23
CA ASP A 182 7.44 -19.58 6.01
C ASP A 182 6.72 -18.80 4.89
N LEU A 183 5.40 -18.63 4.99
CA LEU A 183 4.55 -17.94 4.03
C LEU A 183 4.08 -16.55 4.50
N GLU A 184 4.43 -16.10 5.72
CA GLU A 184 4.19 -14.71 6.15
C GLU A 184 4.74 -13.66 5.16
N PRO A 185 5.95 -13.81 4.57
CA PRO A 185 6.46 -12.84 3.59
C PRO A 185 5.65 -12.79 2.29
N LEU A 186 4.88 -13.85 1.99
CA LEU A 186 3.95 -13.92 0.86
C LEU A 186 2.66 -13.18 1.18
N VAL A 187 2.13 -13.29 2.41
CA VAL A 187 0.98 -12.48 2.86
C VAL A 187 1.31 -11.00 2.78
N ALA A 188 2.48 -10.58 3.27
CA ALA A 188 2.94 -9.20 3.17
C ALA A 188 3.06 -8.72 1.71
N LEU A 189 3.45 -9.61 0.79
CA LEU A 189 3.48 -9.32 -0.65
C LEU A 189 2.06 -9.10 -1.21
N LEU A 190 1.11 -9.94 -0.81
CA LEU A 190 -0.29 -9.81 -1.24
C LEU A 190 -0.90 -8.50 -0.72
N GLN A 191 -0.65 -8.13 0.55
CA GLN A 191 -1.09 -6.86 1.12
C GLN A 191 -0.53 -5.68 0.34
N GLU A 192 0.79 -5.65 0.09
CA GLU A 192 1.43 -4.57 -0.68
C GLU A 192 0.80 -4.44 -2.08
N VAL A 193 0.59 -5.56 -2.79
CA VAL A 193 0.03 -5.53 -4.14
C VAL A 193 -1.46 -5.19 -4.14
N ALA A 194 -2.21 -5.57 -3.12
CA ALA A 194 -3.61 -5.17 -2.99
C ALA A 194 -3.74 -3.65 -2.76
N ILE A 195 -2.84 -3.04 -1.98
CA ILE A 195 -2.86 -1.60 -1.65
C ILE A 195 -2.33 -0.73 -2.81
N TYR A 196 -1.19 -1.11 -3.38
CA TYR A 196 -0.45 -0.28 -4.33
C TYR A 196 -0.61 -0.73 -5.79
N GLY A 197 -1.14 -1.93 -6.04
CA GLY A 197 -1.28 -2.48 -7.38
C GLY A 197 0.04 -2.51 -8.14
N GLU A 198 0.05 -1.97 -9.35
CA GLU A 198 1.24 -1.91 -10.22
C GLU A 198 2.35 -0.98 -9.69
N GLU A 199 2.03 -0.08 -8.75
CA GLU A 199 3.00 0.80 -8.10
C GLU A 199 3.87 0.06 -7.06
N SER A 200 3.49 -1.16 -6.67
CA SER A 200 4.27 -1.99 -5.75
C SER A 200 5.63 -2.35 -6.34
N SER A 201 6.69 -2.16 -5.54
CA SER A 201 8.05 -2.55 -5.88
C SER A 201 8.19 -4.07 -6.12
N ARG A 202 7.30 -4.87 -5.52
CA ARG A 202 7.30 -6.33 -5.60
C ARG A 202 6.20 -6.89 -6.52
N TYR A 203 5.52 -6.03 -7.31
CA TYR A 203 4.45 -6.44 -8.23
C TYR A 203 4.89 -7.57 -9.18
N SER A 204 6.13 -7.55 -9.68
CA SER A 204 6.65 -8.59 -10.58
C SER A 204 6.71 -9.98 -9.94
N LYS A 205 7.06 -10.07 -8.65
CA LYS A 205 7.08 -11.33 -7.89
C LYS A 205 5.65 -11.85 -7.69
N ALA A 206 4.72 -10.96 -7.28
CA ALA A 206 3.31 -11.33 -7.11
C ALA A 206 2.67 -11.78 -8.43
N LYS A 207 2.94 -11.06 -9.53
CA LYS A 207 2.47 -11.43 -10.87
C LYS A 207 2.93 -12.83 -11.26
N ALA A 208 4.19 -13.18 -11.01
CA ALA A 208 4.71 -14.51 -11.30
C ALA A 208 4.00 -15.59 -10.46
N LEU A 209 3.79 -15.34 -9.16
CA LEU A 209 3.09 -16.24 -8.23
C LEU A 209 1.64 -16.47 -8.62
N LEU A 210 0.87 -15.40 -8.83
CA LEU A 210 -0.54 -15.48 -9.20
C LEU A 210 -0.74 -16.17 -10.55
N SER A 211 0.11 -15.83 -11.53
CA SER A 211 0.06 -16.49 -12.85
C SER A 211 0.37 -17.99 -12.74
N ARG A 212 1.35 -18.37 -11.92
CA ARG A 212 1.69 -19.79 -11.63
C ARG A 212 0.55 -20.52 -10.91
N ALA A 213 -0.18 -19.82 -10.05
CA ALA A 213 -1.37 -20.33 -9.40
C ALA A 213 -2.57 -20.47 -10.36
N GLY A 214 -2.47 -19.95 -11.59
CA GLY A 214 -3.57 -19.95 -12.56
C GLY A 214 -4.60 -18.85 -12.31
N LEU A 215 -4.24 -17.82 -11.55
CA LEU A 215 -5.10 -16.69 -11.20
C LEU A 215 -4.74 -15.42 -11.98
N PRO A 216 -5.70 -14.50 -12.21
CA PRO A 216 -5.39 -13.18 -12.77
C PRO A 216 -4.38 -12.43 -11.88
N PRO A 217 -3.29 -11.87 -12.42
CA PRO A 217 -2.30 -11.16 -11.63
C PRO A 217 -2.70 -9.70 -11.36
N THR A 218 -3.81 -9.50 -10.65
CA THR A 218 -4.36 -8.17 -10.36
C THR A 218 -4.36 -7.86 -8.86
N ALA A 219 -4.41 -6.57 -8.51
CA ALA A 219 -4.59 -6.13 -7.12
C ALA A 219 -5.88 -6.72 -6.51
N ALA A 220 -6.96 -6.78 -7.30
CA ALA A 220 -8.23 -7.38 -6.89
C ALA A 220 -8.09 -8.86 -6.52
N THR A 221 -7.27 -9.64 -7.24
CA THR A 221 -7.02 -11.04 -6.88
C THR A 221 -6.23 -11.14 -5.57
N ALA A 222 -5.24 -10.28 -5.34
CA ALA A 222 -4.52 -10.25 -4.07
C ALA A 222 -5.45 -9.87 -2.89
N PHE A 223 -6.31 -8.87 -3.08
CA PHE A 223 -7.34 -8.47 -2.12
C PHE A 223 -8.28 -9.62 -1.76
N GLN A 224 -8.81 -10.33 -2.76
CA GLN A 224 -9.70 -11.47 -2.56
C GLN A 224 -9.03 -12.65 -1.86
N LEU A 225 -7.72 -12.85 -2.07
CA LEU A 225 -6.96 -13.85 -1.30
C LEU A 225 -6.87 -13.47 0.19
N LEU A 226 -6.67 -12.20 0.51
CA LEU A 226 -6.62 -11.72 1.89
C LEU A 226 -7.97 -11.86 2.61
N ILE A 227 -9.08 -11.64 1.89
CA ILE A 227 -10.43 -11.94 2.38
C ILE A 227 -10.60 -13.43 2.67
N LYS A 228 -10.19 -14.30 1.73
CA LYS A 228 -10.28 -15.76 1.92
C LYS A 228 -9.46 -16.28 3.09
N LEU A 229 -8.35 -15.61 3.40
CA LEU A 229 -7.50 -15.88 4.58
C LEU A 229 -8.10 -15.35 5.89
N GLY A 230 -9.20 -14.58 5.84
CA GLY A 230 -9.79 -13.94 7.01
C GLY A 230 -8.93 -12.81 7.59
N LEU A 231 -8.04 -12.24 6.78
CA LEU A 231 -7.18 -11.12 7.19
C LEU A 231 -7.85 -9.77 6.97
N TRP A 232 -8.70 -9.67 5.95
CA TRP A 232 -9.44 -8.46 5.56
C TRP A 232 -10.90 -8.80 5.29
N ASP A 233 -11.77 -7.81 5.43
CA ASP A 233 -13.19 -7.90 5.07
C ASP A 233 -13.44 -7.49 3.60
N GLU A 234 -14.63 -7.80 3.08
CA GLU A 234 -15.02 -7.41 1.71
C GLU A 234 -15.01 -5.89 1.48
N ASP A 235 -15.24 -5.14 2.56
CA ASP A 235 -15.30 -3.67 2.58
C ASP A 235 -14.02 -3.03 3.16
N GLU A 236 -12.92 -3.78 3.27
CA GLU A 236 -11.67 -3.29 3.86
C GLU A 236 -11.19 -1.97 3.23
N ASN A 237 -10.94 -0.97 4.06
CA ASN A 237 -10.58 0.36 3.60
C ASN A 237 -9.09 0.45 3.24
N LEU A 238 -8.77 0.16 1.98
CA LEU A 238 -7.40 0.19 1.44
C LEU A 238 -6.73 1.57 1.54
N LEU A 239 -7.49 2.67 1.64
CA LEU A 239 -6.89 4.00 1.79
C LEU A 239 -6.25 4.17 3.17
N LEU A 240 -6.80 3.55 4.22
CA LEU A 240 -6.20 3.57 5.55
C LEU A 240 -4.82 2.91 5.52
N HIS A 241 -4.72 1.74 4.87
CA HIS A 241 -3.44 1.06 4.67
C HIS A 241 -2.47 1.86 3.80
N ARG A 242 -2.96 2.45 2.71
CA ARG A 242 -2.15 3.24 1.76
C ARG A 242 -1.52 4.46 2.43
N TYR A 243 -2.29 5.16 3.26
CA TYR A 243 -1.81 6.32 4.01
C TYR A 243 -1.22 5.94 5.38
N ARG A 244 -1.17 4.65 5.71
CA ARG A 244 -0.67 4.10 6.98
C ARG A 244 -1.36 4.69 8.21
N LEU A 245 -2.64 4.98 8.07
CA LEU A 245 -3.48 5.49 9.14
C LEU A 245 -3.81 4.34 10.09
N GLN A 246 -3.33 4.45 11.32
CA GLN A 246 -3.58 3.46 12.37
C GLN A 246 -4.83 3.83 13.13
N GLU A 247 -5.76 2.89 13.24
CA GLU A 247 -6.99 3.09 14.03
C GLU A 247 -6.68 2.99 15.53
N ALA A 248 -5.98 1.92 15.92
CA ALA A 248 -5.62 1.66 17.30
C ALA A 248 -4.54 2.61 17.80
N PHE A 249 -4.64 2.97 19.08
CA PHE A 249 -3.59 3.72 19.78
C PHE A 249 -2.51 2.77 20.33
N PRO A 250 -1.23 3.13 20.23
CA PRO A 250 -0.17 2.39 20.90
C PRO A 250 -0.37 2.32 22.41
N ALA A 251 0.05 1.22 23.05
CA ALA A 251 -0.10 1.03 24.50
C ALA A 251 0.49 2.18 25.35
N PRO A 252 1.67 2.74 25.04
CA PRO A 252 2.20 3.89 25.79
C PRO A 252 1.32 5.13 25.73
N VAL A 253 0.58 5.33 24.63
CA VAL A 253 -0.35 6.45 24.46
C VAL A 253 -1.59 6.26 25.33
N LEU A 254 -2.13 5.03 25.37
CA LEU A 254 -3.27 4.69 26.23
C LEU A 254 -2.93 4.82 27.72
N GLU A 255 -1.74 4.38 28.13
CA GLU A 255 -1.25 4.55 29.50
C GLU A 255 -1.09 6.03 29.87
N ALA A 256 -0.51 6.84 28.98
CA ALA A 256 -0.37 8.28 29.18
C ALA A 256 -1.73 9.00 29.27
N ALA A 257 -2.70 8.62 28.44
CA ALA A 257 -4.06 9.14 28.48
C ALA A 257 -4.77 8.80 29.80
N ALA A 258 -4.57 7.58 30.31
CA ALA A 258 -5.15 7.16 31.60
C ALA A 258 -4.54 7.89 32.80
N GLU A 259 -3.28 8.31 32.73
CA GLU A 259 -2.68 9.17 33.74
C GLU A 259 -3.14 10.62 33.59
N ALA A 260 -3.20 11.14 32.36
CA ALA A 260 -3.67 12.48 32.07
C ALA A 260 -5.10 12.72 32.55
N SER A 261 -6.00 11.75 32.40
CA SER A 261 -7.41 11.87 32.82
C SER A 261 -7.57 12.15 34.33
N ARG A 262 -6.62 11.73 35.16
CA ARG A 262 -6.63 11.97 36.62
C ARG A 262 -6.46 13.45 36.96
N ARG A 263 -5.84 14.24 36.07
CA ARG A 263 -5.63 15.68 36.22
C ARG A 263 -6.92 16.50 36.24
N LEU A 264 -8.06 15.90 35.89
CA LEU A 264 -9.37 16.56 36.02
C LEU A 264 -9.66 16.95 37.48
N SER A 265 -9.22 16.12 38.43
CA SER A 265 -9.46 16.35 39.87
C SER A 265 -8.40 17.25 40.52
N GLU A 266 -7.33 17.58 39.80
CA GLU A 266 -6.23 18.38 40.33
C GLU A 266 -6.57 19.87 40.28
N GLU A 267 -6.28 20.58 41.37
CA GLU A 267 -6.17 22.03 41.32
C GLU A 267 -4.87 22.36 40.58
N GLY A 268 -4.96 22.47 39.26
CA GLY A 268 -3.80 22.81 38.41
C GLY A 268 -3.17 24.15 38.83
N GLU A 269 -1.94 24.39 38.35
CA GLU A 269 -1.17 25.61 38.72
C GLU A 269 -1.83 26.91 38.26
N ILE A 270 -2.69 26.85 37.24
CA ILE A 270 -3.37 28.01 36.67
C ILE A 270 -4.72 28.19 37.37
N PRO A 271 -4.96 29.35 38.02
CA PRO A 271 -6.24 29.61 38.68
C PRO A 271 -7.35 29.65 37.62
N ARG A 272 -8.37 28.82 37.83
CA ARG A 272 -9.53 28.71 36.93
C ARG A 272 -10.70 29.53 37.48
N ARG A 273 -11.36 30.28 36.60
CA ARG A 273 -12.60 30.98 36.95
C ARG A 273 -13.73 29.98 37.14
N ASP A 274 -14.44 30.09 38.25
CA ASP A 274 -15.65 29.29 38.48
C ASP A 274 -16.82 29.89 37.69
N LEU A 275 -17.27 29.15 36.67
CA LEU A 275 -18.39 29.52 35.80
C LEU A 275 -19.52 28.49 35.89
N ARG A 276 -19.49 27.59 36.88
CA ARG A 276 -20.48 26.50 37.04
C ARG A 276 -21.91 27.00 37.30
N SER A 277 -22.07 28.27 37.69
CA SER A 277 -23.37 28.90 37.90
C SER A 277 -23.98 29.50 36.63
N LEU A 278 -23.23 29.62 35.53
CA LEU A 278 -23.78 30.10 34.27
C LEU A 278 -24.73 29.06 33.67
N SER A 279 -25.79 29.53 33.00
CA SER A 279 -26.64 28.69 32.16
C SER A 279 -25.88 28.37 30.87
N LEU A 280 -25.43 27.13 30.77
CA LEU A 280 -24.60 26.60 29.70
C LEU A 280 -25.36 25.52 28.94
N LEU A 281 -25.22 25.58 27.62
CA LEU A 281 -25.76 24.58 26.71
C LEU A 281 -24.76 24.16 25.64
N THR A 282 -24.92 22.95 25.12
CA THR A 282 -24.19 22.48 23.92
C THR A 282 -25.18 22.19 22.80
N ILE A 283 -24.74 22.30 21.55
CA ILE A 283 -25.58 22.09 20.36
C ILE A 283 -24.81 21.24 19.35
N ASP A 284 -25.13 19.95 19.29
CA ASP A 284 -24.37 18.97 18.51
C ASP A 284 -25.29 18.06 17.68
N SER A 285 -24.69 17.17 16.88
CA SER A 285 -25.48 16.06 16.31
C SER A 285 -25.84 15.07 17.41
N ALA A 286 -26.92 14.30 17.22
CA ALA A 286 -27.33 13.25 18.16
C ALA A 286 -26.27 12.13 18.32
N THR A 287 -25.35 12.00 17.38
CA THR A 287 -24.29 10.97 17.35
C THR A 287 -22.95 11.47 17.90
N THR A 288 -22.83 12.77 18.20
CA THR A 288 -21.58 13.37 18.70
C THR A 288 -21.29 12.93 20.13
N ARG A 289 -20.03 12.57 20.41
CA ARG A 289 -19.57 12.12 21.74
C ARG A 289 -18.45 12.99 22.31
N ASP A 290 -17.60 13.49 21.43
CA ASP A 290 -16.55 14.48 21.67
C ASP A 290 -17.14 15.89 21.54
N ILE A 291 -17.86 16.32 22.58
CA ILE A 291 -18.48 17.64 22.61
C ILE A 291 -17.44 18.66 23.07
N ASP A 292 -16.94 19.45 22.13
CA ASP A 292 -15.80 20.35 22.34
C ASP A 292 -16.19 21.74 22.81
N ASP A 293 -17.43 22.19 22.51
CA ASP A 293 -17.86 23.56 22.78
C ASP A 293 -19.21 23.65 23.50
N ALA A 294 -19.33 24.66 24.35
CA ALA A 294 -20.56 25.05 25.03
C ALA A 294 -20.77 26.56 24.93
N LEU A 295 -22.01 26.98 25.04
CA LEU A 295 -22.47 28.35 24.88
C LEU A 295 -23.21 28.83 26.14
N SER A 296 -23.06 30.11 26.46
CA SER A 296 -23.90 30.83 27.42
C SER A 296 -24.28 32.19 26.85
N ILE A 297 -25.45 32.71 27.22
CA ILE A 297 -25.83 34.08 26.88
C ILE A 297 -26.67 34.73 27.97
N GLU A 298 -26.43 36.01 28.21
CA GLU A 298 -27.30 36.85 29.03
C GLU A 298 -27.37 38.28 28.48
N LYS A 299 -28.43 39.01 28.82
CA LYS A 299 -28.52 40.45 28.57
C LYS A 299 -27.95 41.20 29.77
N ALA A 300 -27.05 42.15 29.50
CA ALA A 300 -26.50 43.07 30.50
C ALA A 300 -26.88 44.51 30.15
N GLY A 301 -28.12 44.88 30.46
CA GLY A 301 -28.74 46.09 29.91
C GLY A 301 -29.19 45.83 28.48
N GLU A 302 -28.77 46.68 27.54
CA GLU A 302 -29.02 46.49 26.10
C GLU A 302 -27.98 45.55 25.47
N ASP A 303 -26.78 45.46 26.05
CA ASP A 303 -25.68 44.61 25.57
C ASP A 303 -25.97 43.12 25.76
N PHE A 304 -25.36 42.31 24.90
CA PHE A 304 -25.26 40.86 25.06
C PHE A 304 -23.95 40.52 25.78
N VAL A 305 -24.00 39.59 26.72
CA VAL A 305 -22.82 38.92 27.28
C VAL A 305 -22.91 37.47 26.85
N VAL A 306 -22.03 37.07 25.91
CA VAL A 306 -21.99 35.72 25.35
C VAL A 306 -20.70 35.03 25.79
N GLY A 307 -20.81 33.76 26.18
CA GLY A 307 -19.69 32.91 26.49
C GLY A 307 -19.56 31.80 25.45
N VAL A 308 -18.35 31.61 24.92
CA VAL A 308 -17.95 30.42 24.17
C VAL A 308 -16.93 29.65 25.00
N HIS A 309 -17.26 28.43 25.38
CA HIS A 309 -16.49 27.62 26.32
C HIS A 309 -15.97 26.39 25.61
N ILE A 310 -14.67 26.34 25.35
CA ILE A 310 -14.01 25.23 24.62
C ILE A 310 -13.36 24.28 25.61
N ALA A 311 -13.49 22.98 25.40
CA ALA A 311 -12.82 21.95 26.20
C ALA A 311 -11.32 22.25 26.35
N ASP A 312 -10.80 22.21 27.58
CA ASP A 312 -9.38 22.50 27.84
C ASP A 312 -8.49 21.27 27.60
N VAL A 313 -8.42 20.84 26.33
CA VAL A 313 -7.61 19.69 25.91
C VAL A 313 -6.14 19.86 26.30
N SER A 314 -5.62 21.10 26.24
CA SER A 314 -4.22 21.42 26.56
C SER A 314 -3.83 21.20 28.03
N HIS A 315 -4.81 21.10 28.94
CA HIS A 315 -4.57 20.69 30.32
C HIS A 315 -4.24 19.20 30.44
N PHE A 316 -4.82 18.37 29.56
CA PHE A 316 -4.65 16.92 29.58
C PHE A 316 -3.49 16.46 28.70
N VAL A 317 -3.30 17.10 27.55
CA VAL A 317 -2.27 16.75 26.57
C VAL A 317 -1.13 17.76 26.68
N LEU A 318 -0.02 17.34 27.28
CA LEU A 318 1.12 18.21 27.54
C LEU A 318 2.16 18.12 26.42
N PRO A 319 2.89 19.22 26.13
CA PRO A 319 3.91 19.20 25.09
C PRO A 319 4.90 18.04 25.24
N ASP A 320 5.14 17.35 24.13
CA ASP A 320 6.07 16.22 24.00
C ASP A 320 5.73 14.97 24.82
N ASP A 321 4.55 14.88 25.44
CA ASP A 321 4.07 13.63 26.02
C ASP A 321 3.63 12.61 24.93
N PRO A 322 3.44 11.32 25.26
CA PRO A 322 3.06 10.32 24.26
C PRO A 322 1.75 10.63 23.53
N VAL A 323 0.79 11.28 24.20
CA VAL A 323 -0.50 11.64 23.58
C VAL A 323 -0.32 12.81 22.62
N ASP A 324 0.48 13.81 22.97
CA ASP A 324 0.82 14.94 22.09
C ASP A 324 1.55 14.48 20.83
N GLN A 325 2.52 13.57 20.96
CA GLN A 325 3.24 13.03 19.81
C GLN A 325 2.28 12.29 18.85
N GLU A 326 1.42 11.42 19.37
CA GLU A 326 0.42 10.72 18.57
C GLU A 326 -0.60 11.70 17.94
N ALA A 327 -1.08 12.69 18.70
CA ALA A 327 -2.00 13.69 18.21
C ALA A 327 -1.39 14.52 17.08
N ARG A 328 -0.09 14.86 17.16
CA ARG A 328 0.66 15.52 16.09
C ARG A 328 0.81 14.65 14.85
N GLU A 329 1.04 13.34 15.02
CA GLU A 329 1.12 12.38 13.91
C GLU A 329 -0.23 12.20 13.21
N ARG A 330 -1.33 12.13 13.97
CA ARG A 330 -2.69 12.04 13.42
C ARG A 330 -3.19 13.36 12.83
N ALA A 331 -2.79 14.49 13.42
CA ALA A 331 -3.14 15.88 13.11
C ALA A 331 -4.64 16.26 13.20
N THR A 332 -5.56 15.35 12.89
CA THR A 332 -7.01 15.55 12.93
C THR A 332 -7.73 14.22 13.14
N SER A 333 -8.93 14.26 13.70
CA SER A 333 -9.84 13.11 13.65
C SER A 333 -10.34 12.90 12.21
N LEU A 334 -10.48 11.64 11.79
CA LEU A 334 -11.07 11.27 10.51
C LEU A 334 -12.47 10.71 10.75
N TYR A 335 -13.47 11.30 10.09
CA TYR A 335 -14.85 10.85 10.13
C TYR A 335 -15.18 10.17 8.81
N LEU A 336 -15.23 8.83 8.83
CA LEU A 336 -15.63 7.99 7.70
C LEU A 336 -17.11 7.59 7.86
N PRO A 337 -17.80 7.18 6.78
CA PRO A 337 -19.20 6.80 6.85
C PRO A 337 -19.53 5.65 7.82
N ASP A 338 -18.57 4.75 8.02
CA ASP A 338 -18.70 3.53 8.81
C ASP A 338 -17.91 3.57 10.13
N GLN A 339 -16.95 4.48 10.27
CA GLN A 339 -16.15 4.60 11.48
C GLN A 339 -15.52 5.97 11.69
N LYS A 340 -15.10 6.23 12.93
CA LYS A 340 -14.33 7.41 13.33
C LYS A 340 -12.93 6.97 13.76
N ILE A 341 -11.90 7.60 13.22
CA ILE A 341 -10.52 7.46 13.69
C ILE A 341 -10.17 8.72 14.47
N PRO A 342 -10.22 8.70 15.81
CA PRO A 342 -10.05 9.91 16.59
C PRO A 342 -8.57 10.34 16.66
N MET A 343 -8.35 11.65 16.75
CA MET A 343 -7.02 12.23 16.99
C MET A 343 -6.49 11.91 18.39
N LEU A 344 -7.39 11.87 19.37
CA LEU A 344 -7.07 11.61 20.77
C LEU A 344 -7.72 10.30 21.24
N PRO A 345 -7.14 9.62 22.24
CA PRO A 345 -7.78 8.46 22.85
C PRO A 345 -9.20 8.79 23.36
N PRO A 346 -10.19 7.89 23.19
CA PRO A 346 -11.58 8.14 23.61
C PRO A 346 -11.73 8.55 25.07
N LEU A 347 -10.89 8.01 25.97
CA LEU A 347 -10.84 8.40 27.38
C LEU A 347 -10.61 9.91 27.57
N LEU A 348 -9.86 10.55 26.68
CA LEU A 348 -9.67 12.00 26.71
C LEU A 348 -10.80 12.71 25.95
N SER A 349 -11.01 12.36 24.67
CA SER A 349 -11.93 13.11 23.80
C SER A 349 -13.40 12.95 24.17
N GLU A 350 -13.85 11.74 24.54
CA GLU A 350 -15.26 11.42 24.76
C GLU A 350 -15.65 11.44 26.24
N GLU A 351 -14.67 11.41 27.16
CA GLU A 351 -14.93 11.45 28.60
C GLU A 351 -14.48 12.75 29.25
N VAL A 352 -13.18 12.91 29.58
CA VAL A 352 -12.73 14.01 30.44
C VAL A 352 -12.72 15.39 29.78
N CYS A 353 -12.53 15.45 28.45
CA CYS A 353 -12.63 16.70 27.69
C CYS A 353 -14.05 16.99 27.22
N SER A 354 -14.85 15.97 26.94
CA SER A 354 -16.22 16.14 26.43
C SER A 354 -17.08 16.92 27.42
N LEU A 355 -17.73 17.99 26.97
CA LEU A 355 -18.54 18.90 27.77
C LEU A 355 -19.94 18.34 28.09
N THR A 356 -19.99 17.10 28.57
CA THR A 356 -21.23 16.38 28.88
C THR A 356 -22.05 17.08 29.97
N ALA A 357 -23.37 17.15 29.78
CA ALA A 357 -24.27 17.78 30.75
C ALA A 357 -24.21 17.14 32.15
N GLY A 358 -24.34 18.00 33.18
CA GLY A 358 -24.36 17.62 34.58
C GLY A 358 -23.00 17.29 35.19
N GLN A 359 -21.92 17.38 34.41
CA GLN A 359 -20.58 17.07 34.89
C GLN A 359 -19.70 18.33 34.90
N GLU A 360 -18.81 18.40 35.90
CA GLU A 360 -17.81 19.45 35.95
C GLU A 360 -16.72 19.20 34.91
N ARG A 361 -16.37 20.24 34.16
CA ARG A 361 -15.35 20.19 33.11
C ARG A 361 -14.45 21.42 33.13
N LEU A 362 -13.23 21.22 32.64
CA LEU A 362 -12.25 22.28 32.45
C LEU A 362 -12.41 22.86 31.04
N ALA A 363 -12.45 24.17 30.94
CA ALA A 363 -12.61 24.86 29.67
C ALA A 363 -11.66 26.05 29.53
N MET A 364 -11.40 26.44 28.30
CA MET A 364 -10.93 27.77 27.94
C MET A 364 -12.16 28.57 27.51
N SER A 365 -12.52 29.58 28.30
CA SER A 365 -13.73 30.38 28.08
C SER A 365 -13.40 31.74 27.50
N LEU A 366 -14.03 32.05 26.38
CA LEU A 366 -14.07 33.38 25.78
C LEU A 366 -15.38 34.05 26.21
N LEU A 367 -15.30 35.09 27.02
CA LEU A 367 -16.44 35.88 27.47
C LEU A 367 -16.44 37.21 26.72
N VAL A 368 -17.53 37.52 26.02
CA VAL A 368 -17.61 38.66 25.10
C VAL A 368 -18.82 39.52 25.45
N ARG A 369 -18.61 40.82 25.60
CA ARG A 369 -19.67 41.82 25.65
C ARG A 369 -19.86 42.43 24.27
N ILE A 370 -21.07 42.36 23.75
CA ILE A 370 -21.43 42.81 22.41
C ILE A 370 -22.55 43.85 22.50
N THR A 371 -22.38 44.99 21.83
CA THR A 371 -23.39 46.06 21.83
C THR A 371 -24.63 45.66 21.03
N PRO A 372 -25.77 46.38 21.16
CA PRO A 372 -26.96 46.15 20.34
C PRO A 372 -26.71 46.27 18.83
N GLU A 373 -25.69 47.02 18.43
CA GLU A 373 -25.28 47.18 17.04
C GLU A 373 -24.40 46.01 16.57
N GLY A 374 -24.02 45.07 17.44
CA GLY A 374 -23.19 43.91 17.12
C GLY A 374 -21.69 44.22 17.13
N GLU A 375 -21.26 45.27 17.83
CA GLU A 375 -19.83 45.57 18.02
C GLU A 375 -19.29 44.85 19.26
N VAL A 376 -18.08 44.31 19.17
CA VAL A 376 -17.39 43.76 20.35
C VAL A 376 -16.93 44.92 21.22
N ALA A 377 -17.57 45.12 22.37
CA ALA A 377 -17.19 46.16 23.32
C ALA A 377 -15.96 45.76 24.13
N THR A 378 -15.96 44.54 24.68
CA THR A 378 -14.86 43.96 25.46
C THR A 378 -14.90 42.45 25.36
N TYR A 379 -13.75 41.79 25.49
CA TYR A 379 -13.69 40.34 25.64
C TYR A 379 -12.52 39.92 26.54
N GLU A 380 -12.61 38.72 27.10
CA GLU A 380 -11.51 38.07 27.81
C GLU A 380 -11.47 36.57 27.51
N ILE A 381 -10.27 35.99 27.50
CA ILE A 381 -10.03 34.55 27.37
C ILE A 381 -9.45 34.07 28.70
N VAL A 382 -10.15 33.16 29.37
CA VAL A 382 -9.79 32.68 30.71
C VAL A 382 -9.93 31.16 30.84
N PRO A 383 -8.98 30.48 31.51
CA PRO A 383 -9.18 29.12 32.00
C PRO A 383 -10.34 29.10 33.00
N SER A 384 -11.23 28.12 32.90
CA SER A 384 -12.44 28.04 33.71
C SER A 384 -12.80 26.62 34.12
N ARG A 385 -13.71 26.54 35.10
CA ARG A 385 -14.46 25.33 35.47
C ARG A 385 -15.92 25.59 35.15
N ILE A 386 -16.53 24.71 34.37
CA ILE A 386 -17.90 24.82 33.90
C ILE A 386 -18.70 23.57 34.24
N CYS A 387 -20.02 23.68 34.17
CA CYS A 387 -20.95 22.55 34.27
C CYS A 387 -22.09 22.81 33.30
N VAL A 388 -22.17 22.04 32.22
CA VAL A 388 -23.24 22.21 31.22
C VAL A 388 -24.56 21.73 31.82
N GLN A 389 -25.62 22.52 31.73
CA GLN A 389 -26.94 22.11 32.23
C GLN A 389 -27.81 21.50 31.14
N ARG A 390 -27.61 21.88 29.88
CA ARG A 390 -28.45 21.45 28.75
C ARG A 390 -27.61 20.97 27.59
N GLN A 391 -27.72 19.70 27.24
CA GLN A 391 -27.10 19.15 26.03
C GLN A 391 -28.22 18.97 25.01
N LEU A 392 -28.16 19.71 23.90
CA LEU A 392 -29.22 19.79 22.91
C LEU A 392 -28.71 19.33 21.54
N THR A 393 -29.60 18.74 20.75
CA THR A 393 -29.34 18.51 19.33
C THR A 393 -29.73 19.71 18.47
N TYR A 394 -29.15 19.86 17.27
CA TYR A 394 -29.58 20.88 16.30
C TYR A 394 -31.10 20.86 16.08
N GLN A 395 -31.69 19.67 15.94
CA GLN A 395 -33.12 19.50 15.74
C GLN A 395 -33.95 19.96 16.95
N GLU A 396 -33.49 19.67 18.17
CA GLU A 396 -34.18 20.14 19.38
C GLU A 396 -34.12 21.65 19.55
N VAL A 397 -32.99 22.27 19.21
CA VAL A 397 -32.86 23.73 19.21
C VAL A 397 -33.86 24.33 18.25
N ASP A 398 -33.86 23.88 16.98
CA ASP A 398 -34.76 24.41 15.95
C ASP A 398 -36.24 24.25 16.34
N ALA A 399 -36.59 23.14 17.01
CA ALA A 399 -37.95 22.89 17.48
C ALA A 399 -38.38 23.74 18.69
N ARG A 400 -37.44 24.28 19.48
CA ARG A 400 -37.72 24.97 20.75
C ARG A 400 -37.47 26.49 20.72
N LEU A 401 -36.98 27.03 19.60
CA LEU A 401 -36.60 28.46 19.49
C LEU A 401 -37.69 29.45 19.90
N GLU A 402 -38.95 29.18 19.57
CA GLU A 402 -40.06 30.09 19.89
C GLU A 402 -40.43 30.07 21.39
N GLU A 403 -40.14 28.97 22.08
CA GLU A 403 -40.53 28.73 23.48
C GLU A 403 -39.40 29.01 24.47
N ASP A 404 -38.16 29.06 23.99
CA ASP A 404 -36.95 29.21 24.79
C ASP A 404 -36.29 30.58 24.59
N PRO A 405 -36.43 31.50 25.57
CA PRO A 405 -35.87 32.84 25.46
C PRO A 405 -34.34 32.87 25.32
N GLU A 406 -33.61 31.89 25.86
CA GLU A 406 -32.14 31.84 25.76
C GLU A 406 -31.71 31.47 24.35
N LEU A 407 -32.40 30.50 23.73
CA LEU A 407 -32.16 30.12 22.32
C LEU A 407 -32.56 31.23 21.35
N ALA A 408 -33.68 31.90 21.60
CA ALA A 408 -34.11 33.06 20.80
C ALA A 408 -33.07 34.20 20.87
N LEU A 409 -32.49 34.43 22.05
CA LEU A 409 -31.46 35.45 22.26
C LEU A 409 -30.14 35.10 21.55
N LEU A 410 -29.73 33.82 21.59
CA LEU A 410 -28.59 33.32 20.81
C LEU A 410 -28.81 33.55 19.32
N LEU A 411 -30.02 33.25 18.81
CA LEU A 411 -30.34 33.45 17.40
C LEU A 411 -30.30 34.92 17.00
N GLU A 412 -30.88 35.81 17.82
CA GLU A 412 -30.86 37.26 17.58
C GLU A 412 -29.42 37.77 17.43
N LEU A 413 -28.55 37.40 18.38
CA LEU A 413 -27.14 37.78 18.34
C LEU A 413 -26.43 37.19 17.11
N SER A 414 -26.62 35.92 16.81
CA SER A 414 -25.95 35.28 15.68
C SER A 414 -26.41 35.83 14.33
N GLN A 415 -27.68 36.20 14.17
CA GLN A 415 -28.16 36.90 12.98
C GLN A 415 -27.52 38.28 12.80
N LEU A 416 -27.38 39.03 13.90
CA LEU A 416 -26.71 40.33 13.91
C LEU A 416 -25.22 40.20 13.52
N LEU A 417 -24.51 39.23 14.10
CA LEU A 417 -23.11 38.93 13.76
C LEU A 417 -22.96 38.53 12.28
N ARG A 418 -23.85 37.66 11.79
CA ARG A 418 -23.88 37.25 10.39
C ARG A 418 -24.09 38.43 9.45
N GLN A 419 -25.07 39.29 9.76
CA GLN A 419 -25.36 40.48 8.95
C GLN A 419 -24.11 41.34 8.81
N LYS A 420 -23.43 41.64 9.92
CA LYS A 420 -22.17 42.40 9.90
C LYS A 420 -21.08 41.76 9.08
N ARG A 421 -20.95 40.44 9.18
CA ARG A 421 -19.96 39.67 8.43
C ARG A 421 -20.24 39.78 6.92
N VAL A 422 -21.50 39.71 6.50
CA VAL A 422 -21.92 39.92 5.10
C VAL A 422 -21.69 41.35 4.65
N GLU A 423 -22.04 42.35 5.47
CA GLU A 423 -21.76 43.77 5.19
C GLU A 423 -20.25 44.05 5.05
N SER A 424 -19.42 43.26 5.75
CA SER A 424 -17.96 43.28 5.65
C SER A 424 -17.40 42.45 4.48
N GLY A 425 -18.26 41.94 3.59
CA GLY A 425 -17.87 41.26 2.35
C GLY A 425 -17.79 39.74 2.44
N ALA A 426 -18.29 39.12 3.50
CA ALA A 426 -18.34 37.66 3.57
C ALA A 426 -19.38 37.07 2.61
N LEU A 427 -19.04 35.90 2.06
CA LEU A 427 -19.90 35.15 1.15
C LEU A 427 -20.61 34.04 1.91
N LEU A 428 -21.94 33.98 1.79
CA LEU A 428 -22.75 32.86 2.24
C LEU A 428 -22.94 31.90 1.07
N LEU A 429 -22.38 30.70 1.17
CA LEU A 429 -22.50 29.66 0.16
C LEU A 429 -23.42 28.56 0.71
N PRO A 430 -24.68 28.45 0.25
CA PRO A 430 -25.65 27.54 0.82
C PRO A 430 -25.43 26.10 0.31
N ILE A 431 -24.20 25.59 0.40
CA ILE A 431 -23.85 24.25 -0.06
C ILE A 431 -24.38 23.26 0.98
N PRO A 432 -25.37 22.41 0.64
CA PRO A 432 -25.87 21.41 1.56
C PRO A 432 -24.77 20.39 1.84
N GLN A 433 -24.76 19.87 3.05
CA GLN A 433 -23.90 18.75 3.40
C GLN A 433 -24.66 17.45 3.14
N LEU A 434 -23.96 16.46 2.60
CA LEU A 434 -24.46 15.10 2.50
C LEU A 434 -23.77 14.30 3.60
N GLU A 435 -24.55 13.85 4.58
CA GLU A 435 -24.10 12.90 5.57
C GLU A 435 -24.37 11.49 5.05
N ILE A 436 -23.35 10.64 5.14
CA ILE A 436 -23.43 9.24 4.75
C ILE A 436 -23.07 8.44 5.99
N SER A 437 -23.95 7.52 6.39
CA SER A 437 -23.71 6.62 7.51
C SER A 437 -23.95 5.17 7.08
N VAL A 438 -23.23 4.25 7.72
CA VAL A 438 -23.35 2.81 7.50
C VAL A 438 -23.72 2.14 8.82
N ASP A 439 -24.76 1.30 8.82
CA ASP A 439 -25.15 0.53 10.02
C ASP A 439 -24.34 -0.77 10.18
N GLU A 440 -24.59 -1.49 11.27
CA GLU A 440 -23.93 -2.77 11.58
C GLU A 440 -24.23 -3.84 10.52
N GLU A 441 -25.40 -3.78 9.87
CA GLU A 441 -25.80 -4.64 8.75
C GLU A 441 -25.29 -4.18 7.37
N LYS A 442 -24.41 -3.17 7.32
CA LYS A 442 -23.82 -2.59 6.09
C LYS A 442 -24.82 -1.89 5.15
N ASN A 443 -25.98 -1.49 5.65
CA ASN A 443 -26.89 -0.62 4.91
C ASN A 443 -26.37 0.81 4.89
N ILE A 444 -26.46 1.45 3.73
CA ILE A 444 -26.01 2.83 3.52
C ILE A 444 -27.20 3.78 3.63
N PHE A 445 -27.09 4.75 4.52
CA PHE A 445 -28.05 5.85 4.68
C PHE A 445 -27.46 7.15 4.17
N LEU A 446 -28.29 7.95 3.52
CA LEU A 446 -27.91 9.26 3.02
C LEU A 446 -28.88 10.29 3.57
N GLU A 447 -28.35 11.28 4.26
CA GLU A 447 -29.10 12.42 4.77
C GLU A 447 -28.56 13.71 4.18
N LYS A 448 -29.46 14.56 3.70
CA LYS A 448 -29.10 15.91 3.25
C LYS A 448 -29.31 16.86 4.43
N ILE A 449 -28.21 17.39 4.95
CA ILE A 449 -28.22 18.37 6.04
C ILE A 449 -28.28 19.78 5.45
N GLU A 450 -29.28 20.54 5.88
CA GLU A 450 -29.39 21.97 5.59
C GLU A 450 -28.49 22.76 6.55
N ARG A 451 -27.59 23.59 5.99
CA ARG A 451 -26.62 24.38 6.77
C ARG A 451 -27.12 25.78 7.15
N GLU A 452 -28.37 26.09 6.80
CA GLU A 452 -29.00 27.40 6.98
C GLU A 452 -30.13 27.36 8.01
N THR A 453 -30.21 26.30 8.82
CA THR A 453 -31.16 26.25 9.95
C THR A 453 -30.71 27.19 11.07
N PRO A 454 -31.63 27.74 11.88
CA PRO A 454 -31.27 28.65 12.96
C PRO A 454 -30.21 28.11 13.93
N SER A 455 -30.31 26.83 14.33
CA SER A 455 -29.32 26.16 15.17
C SER A 455 -27.91 26.13 14.55
N GLN A 456 -27.80 25.87 13.25
CA GLN A 456 -26.54 25.94 12.50
C GLN A 456 -25.98 27.36 12.43
N ILE A 457 -26.84 28.36 12.28
CA ILE A 457 -26.45 29.78 12.30
C ILE A 457 -25.90 30.16 13.69
N ILE A 458 -26.56 29.73 14.77
CA ILE A 458 -26.12 30.00 16.15
C ILE A 458 -24.69 29.52 16.35
N VAL A 459 -24.46 28.22 16.16
CA VAL A 459 -23.15 27.61 16.40
C VAL A 459 -22.09 28.21 15.48
N SER A 460 -22.37 28.30 14.17
CA SER A 460 -21.37 28.77 13.20
C SER A 460 -20.89 30.20 13.45
N GLU A 461 -21.80 31.16 13.71
CA GLU A 461 -21.40 32.56 13.92
C GLU A 461 -20.67 32.76 15.26
N LEU A 462 -21.06 32.03 16.30
CA LEU A 462 -20.37 32.10 17.60
C LEU A 462 -18.98 31.46 17.54
N MET A 463 -18.82 30.34 16.81
CA MET A 463 -17.51 29.76 16.56
C MET A 463 -16.64 30.65 15.66
N ILE A 464 -17.22 31.33 14.66
CA ILE A 464 -16.49 32.31 13.84
C ILE A 464 -16.00 33.48 14.72
N LEU A 465 -16.88 34.02 15.57
CA LEU A 465 -16.52 35.08 16.52
C LEU A 465 -15.39 34.63 17.44
N ALA A 466 -15.48 33.42 18.01
CA ALA A 466 -14.48 32.89 18.91
C ALA A 466 -13.12 32.71 18.24
N ASN A 467 -13.10 32.11 17.04
CA ASN A 467 -11.89 31.93 16.24
C ASN A 467 -11.25 33.27 15.88
N TRP A 468 -12.05 34.27 15.49
CA TRP A 468 -11.55 35.60 15.15
C TRP A 468 -10.94 36.30 16.37
N LEU A 469 -11.63 36.28 17.52
CA LEU A 469 -11.14 36.89 18.77
C LEU A 469 -9.89 36.20 19.31
N ALA A 470 -9.79 34.87 19.22
CA ALA A 470 -8.60 34.12 19.62
C ALA A 470 -7.40 34.46 18.72
N ALA A 471 -7.60 34.53 17.40
CA ALA A 471 -6.56 34.95 16.46
C ALA A 471 -6.12 36.41 16.70
N HIS A 472 -7.08 37.29 16.98
CA HIS A 472 -6.82 38.69 17.31
C HIS A 472 -6.05 38.83 18.62
N PHE A 473 -6.43 38.09 19.66
CA PHE A 473 -5.71 38.02 20.93
C PHE A 473 -4.25 37.60 20.72
N CYS A 474 -4.00 36.50 20.01
CA CYS A 474 -2.63 36.05 19.74
C CYS A 474 -1.82 37.11 18.97
N HIS A 475 -2.45 37.77 17.99
CA HIS A 475 -1.82 38.85 17.22
C HIS A 475 -1.42 40.04 18.11
N LEU A 476 -2.33 40.54 18.94
CA LEU A 476 -2.09 41.67 19.84
C LEU A 476 -1.00 41.37 20.88
N HIS A 477 -0.95 40.13 21.37
CA HIS A 477 0.02 39.69 22.36
C HIS A 477 1.34 39.18 21.76
N HIS A 478 1.51 39.22 20.43
CA HIS A 478 2.66 38.67 19.72
C HIS A 478 2.94 37.19 20.08
N ALA A 479 1.88 36.44 20.38
CA ALA A 479 1.96 35.01 20.67
C ALA A 479 2.11 34.23 19.35
N PRO A 480 3.12 33.35 19.20
CA PRO A 480 3.21 32.46 18.05
C PRO A 480 1.96 31.57 17.96
N ALA A 481 1.28 31.60 16.82
CA ALA A 481 0.05 30.85 16.58
C ALA A 481 -0.05 30.39 15.12
N ILE A 482 -0.84 29.34 14.89
CA ILE A 482 -1.18 28.86 13.54
C ILE A 482 -2.45 29.58 13.10
N TYR A 483 -2.35 30.38 12.02
CA TYR A 483 -3.50 31.11 11.46
C TYR A 483 -4.17 30.32 10.34
N ARG A 484 -5.51 30.29 10.35
CA ARG A 484 -6.30 29.78 9.23
C ARG A 484 -6.52 30.88 8.19
N GLY A 485 -5.72 30.86 7.13
CA GLY A 485 -5.85 31.77 5.99
C GLY A 485 -6.58 31.16 4.80
N GLN A 486 -7.17 32.01 3.97
CA GLN A 486 -7.74 31.64 2.66
C GLN A 486 -7.26 32.66 1.62
N ASN A 487 -6.65 32.17 0.54
CA ASN A 487 -6.22 33.03 -0.56
C ASN A 487 -7.42 33.51 -1.38
N ALA A 488 -7.28 34.66 -2.05
CA ALA A 488 -8.27 35.12 -3.02
C ALA A 488 -8.47 34.06 -4.13
N PRO A 489 -9.69 33.94 -4.69
CA PRO A 489 -9.95 33.06 -5.83
C PRO A 489 -9.02 33.38 -7.00
N SER A 490 -8.56 32.36 -7.72
CA SER A 490 -7.68 32.52 -8.89
C SER A 490 -8.40 32.98 -10.16
N GLY A 491 -9.73 33.02 -10.16
CA GLY A 491 -10.56 33.41 -11.29
C GLY A 491 -11.94 33.91 -10.86
N ASP A 492 -12.76 34.28 -11.84
CA ASP A 492 -14.11 34.78 -11.61
C ASP A 492 -14.99 33.69 -10.96
N PHE A 493 -15.72 34.08 -9.92
CA PHE A 493 -16.61 33.22 -9.16
C PHE A 493 -18.01 33.85 -9.13
N THR A 494 -19.04 33.05 -9.43
CA THR A 494 -20.44 33.49 -9.35
C THR A 494 -21.08 32.96 -8.08
N VAL A 495 -21.56 33.86 -7.22
CA VAL A 495 -22.33 33.52 -6.03
C VAL A 495 -23.80 33.34 -6.44
N SER A 496 -24.42 32.26 -5.97
CA SER A 496 -25.86 32.02 -6.12
C SER A 496 -26.51 32.01 -4.75
N GLU A 497 -27.69 32.62 -4.62
CA GLU A 497 -28.50 32.61 -3.39
C GLU A 497 -29.05 31.22 -3.05
N THR A 498 -29.12 30.32 -4.04
CA THR A 498 -29.52 28.93 -3.85
C THR A 498 -28.45 27.98 -4.37
N TYR A 499 -28.38 26.79 -3.80
CA TYR A 499 -27.41 25.78 -4.23
C TYR A 499 -27.68 25.31 -5.67
N ASP A 500 -26.72 25.57 -6.56
CA ASP A 500 -26.65 24.98 -7.90
C ASP A 500 -25.45 24.02 -7.96
N PRO A 501 -25.68 22.69 -8.03
CA PRO A 501 -24.60 21.69 -8.06
C PRO A 501 -23.75 21.78 -9.34
N VAL A 502 -24.31 22.22 -10.47
CA VAL A 502 -23.58 22.35 -11.74
C VAL A 502 -22.69 23.58 -11.70
N LEU A 503 -23.20 24.69 -11.17
CA LEU A 503 -22.40 25.90 -10.95
C LEU A 503 -21.24 25.61 -10.00
N HIS A 504 -21.53 24.95 -8.87
CA HIS A 504 -20.50 24.58 -7.89
C HIS A 504 -19.43 23.67 -8.49
N TYR A 505 -19.82 22.64 -9.26
CA TYR A 505 -18.87 21.74 -9.92
C TYR A 505 -17.95 22.47 -10.92
N ARG A 506 -18.47 23.46 -11.66
CA ARG A 506 -17.68 24.23 -12.64
C ARG A 506 -16.68 25.21 -12.02
N GLN A 507 -16.87 25.57 -10.75
CA GLN A 507 -16.05 26.55 -10.03
C GLN A 507 -15.02 25.90 -9.08
N ARG A 508 -15.06 24.57 -8.90
CA ARG A 508 -13.98 23.78 -8.27
C ARG A 508 -12.84 23.56 -9.27
#